data_AF-A0A935STT4-F1
#
_entry.id   AF-A0A935STT4-F1
#
_cell.length_a   1.000
_cell.length_b   1.000
_cell.length_c   1.000
_cell.angle_alpha   90.00
_cell.angle_beta   90.00
_cell.angle_gamma   90.00
#
_symmetry.space_group_name_H-M   'P 1'
#
loop_
_entity.id
_entity.type
_entity.pdbx_description
1 polymer ?
#
loop_
_entity_poly.entity_id
_entity_poly.type
_entity_poly.pdbx_seq_one_letter_code
_entity_poly.pdbx_strand_id
1 'polypeptide(L)'
;MFRKSFILTAIIFAVAAMGGVNAFGQTAATSGKVELLKADGTREPVAGAVIEVYRTDVKSGFPSNKTGKKGDFAFAGLLLGATYALSVSAPNCEPKIFPGVRAGQEKLLFTMQPGNGRKLTEAEVRESLANPAKAGDPGTASSGEKKGEKSKEQLEYEAKVAEITAKNEKAAKNYDAVNQLLKEGADAVNAKNYDVAIAKYDEGIAIEPNFVGSTPVLLNNRGTSLRLRAVETYNKSVKLTEVSEKIAGYNKAKQDILDAADSHMRAWKMTSEAPATEIKDPVFNDGNKLNATREAKEAFRIAVATEQVDPGVIEAAKVMIPQYVALEPDAAKKAGAMLIMADLYRVVGDSPNAIVEYKKILETSPENPDALAGVGLSLVNEGYVKEDKAMLQEAANYLQKFVSVAPDTHKYKANAAEAITTLKTLSNVAPQKPAATPKKKP
;
A
#
# COMPACT_ATOMS: atom_id res chain seq x y z
N MET A 1 -27.95 -0.27 23.38
CA MET A 1 -27.08 -1.28 24.02
C MET A 1 -26.47 -2.16 22.95
N PHE A 2 -25.22 -1.95 22.56
CA PHE A 2 -24.49 -2.94 21.76
C PHE A 2 -24.23 -4.15 22.66
N ARG A 3 -25.04 -5.20 22.49
CA ARG A 3 -24.91 -6.42 23.28
C ARG A 3 -23.58 -7.09 22.91
N LYS A 4 -22.86 -7.48 23.97
CA LYS A 4 -21.62 -8.26 23.96
C LYS A 4 -21.79 -9.47 23.04
N SER A 5 -21.10 -9.46 21.91
CA SER A 5 -20.65 -10.59 21.08
C SER A 5 -20.44 -10.06 19.68
N PHE A 6 -19.20 -9.66 19.36
CA PHE A 6 -18.58 -9.61 18.01
C PHE A 6 -17.20 -8.89 18.08
N ILE A 7 -16.45 -9.09 19.18
CA ILE A 7 -15.03 -8.73 19.26
C ILE A 7 -14.26 -10.04 19.34
N LEU A 8 -14.00 -10.63 18.19
CA LEU A 8 -13.02 -11.68 17.91
C LEU A 8 -13.18 -11.86 16.40
N THR A 9 -12.39 -11.20 15.55
CA THR A 9 -11.05 -11.65 15.19
C THR A 9 -10.40 -10.55 14.35
N ALA A 10 -9.33 -9.92 14.84
CA ALA A 10 -8.33 -9.19 14.05
C ALA A 10 -7.18 -8.78 14.97
N ILE A 11 -6.43 -9.76 15.49
CA ILE A 11 -5.12 -9.53 16.09
C ILE A 11 -4.08 -10.00 15.07
N ILE A 12 -3.37 -9.01 14.53
CA ILE A 12 -1.96 -9.00 14.10
C ILE A 12 -1.52 -10.15 13.17
N PHE A 13 -1.36 -9.83 11.89
CA PHE A 13 -0.26 -10.22 10.98
C PHE A 13 -0.35 -9.24 9.78
N ALA A 14 0.68 -8.52 9.33
CA ALA A 14 2.10 -8.80 9.34
C ALA A 14 2.98 -7.53 9.46
N VAL A 15 3.92 -7.58 10.41
CA VAL A 15 5.16 -6.78 10.46
C VAL A 15 6.27 -7.45 9.62
N ALA A 16 5.92 -8.19 8.57
CA ALA A 16 6.94 -8.93 7.81
C ALA A 16 6.64 -9.02 6.31
N ALA A 17 7.19 -8.08 5.56
CA ALA A 17 7.83 -8.32 4.27
C ALA A 17 8.88 -7.23 4.09
N MET A 18 10.05 -7.46 4.69
CA MET A 18 11.24 -6.62 4.51
C MET A 18 11.75 -6.80 3.08
N GLY A 19 11.24 -5.98 2.17
CA GLY A 19 11.92 -5.68 0.93
C GLY A 19 13.01 -4.67 1.21
N GLY A 20 14.23 -5.14 1.47
CA GLY A 20 15.41 -4.28 1.48
C GLY A 20 15.52 -3.61 0.12
N VAL A 21 15.18 -2.33 0.06
CA VAL A 21 15.35 -1.57 -1.17
C VAL A 21 16.81 -1.15 -1.23
N ASN A 22 17.57 -1.80 -2.11
CA ASN A 22 18.81 -1.21 -2.60
C ASN A 22 18.46 0.14 -3.24
N ALA A 23 18.98 1.22 -2.67
CA ALA A 23 18.87 2.57 -3.22
C ALA A 23 19.13 2.52 -4.75
N PHE A 24 18.15 2.96 -5.53
CA PHE A 24 18.23 2.97 -6.99
C PHE A 24 19.26 4.03 -7.41
N GLY A 25 20.50 3.59 -7.64
CA GLY A 25 21.54 4.46 -8.19
C GLY A 25 21.44 4.53 -9.71
N GLN A 26 21.53 5.73 -10.27
CA GLN A 26 21.85 5.90 -11.69
C GLN A 26 23.22 5.26 -11.96
N THR A 27 23.37 4.63 -13.13
CA THR A 27 24.61 3.95 -13.50
C THR A 27 25.36 4.70 -14.59
N ALA A 28 26.69 4.63 -14.56
CA ALA A 28 27.53 5.21 -15.62
C ALA A 28 28.55 4.17 -16.15
N ALA A 29 28.81 4.23 -17.45
CA ALA A 29 29.78 3.35 -18.10
C ALA A 29 31.19 3.69 -17.64
N THR A 30 32.00 2.69 -17.30
CA THR A 30 33.38 2.85 -16.84
C THR A 30 34.30 2.06 -17.74
N SER A 31 35.32 2.68 -18.34
CA SER A 31 36.13 2.04 -19.38
C SER A 31 37.62 2.31 -19.24
N GLY A 32 38.43 1.45 -19.85
CA GLY A 32 39.88 1.55 -19.78
C GLY A 32 40.62 0.50 -20.60
N LYS A 33 41.92 0.34 -20.30
CA LYS A 33 42.83 -0.63 -20.88
C LYS A 33 43.69 -1.32 -19.84
N VAL A 34 44.05 -2.57 -20.11
CA VAL A 34 45.02 -3.36 -19.36
C VAL A 34 46.25 -3.61 -20.24
N GLU A 35 47.43 -3.30 -19.70
CA GLU A 35 48.72 -3.48 -20.35
C GLU A 35 49.69 -4.25 -19.46
N LEU A 36 50.55 -5.09 -20.03
CA LEU A 36 51.65 -5.75 -19.36
C LEU A 36 52.93 -4.94 -19.58
N LEU A 37 53.59 -4.56 -18.49
CA LEU A 37 54.94 -3.99 -18.54
C LEU A 37 55.95 -5.14 -18.45
N LYS A 38 56.77 -5.33 -19.48
CA LYS A 38 57.82 -6.35 -19.49
C LYS A 38 59.08 -5.83 -18.82
N ALA A 39 59.97 -6.76 -18.46
CA ALA A 39 61.25 -6.45 -17.84
C ALA A 39 62.18 -5.57 -18.72
N ASP A 40 62.00 -5.60 -20.04
CA ASP A 40 62.70 -4.76 -21.01
C ASP A 40 62.11 -3.34 -21.14
N GLY A 41 61.09 -3.01 -20.35
CA GLY A 41 60.39 -1.73 -20.38
C GLY A 41 59.32 -1.60 -21.48
N THR A 42 59.14 -2.62 -22.32
CA THR A 42 58.09 -2.62 -23.35
C THR A 42 56.72 -2.86 -22.73
N ARG A 43 55.68 -2.31 -23.36
CA ARG A 43 54.28 -2.46 -22.95
C ARG A 43 53.49 -3.15 -24.03
N GLU A 44 52.70 -4.16 -23.65
CA GLU A 44 51.78 -4.83 -24.57
C GLU A 44 50.36 -4.93 -24.00
N PRO A 45 49.32 -4.83 -24.83
CA PRO A 45 47.95 -4.99 -24.37
C PRO A 45 47.69 -6.42 -23.87
N VAL A 46 47.03 -6.56 -22.73
CA VAL A 46 46.67 -7.87 -22.18
C VAL A 46 45.28 -8.26 -22.68
N ALA A 47 45.23 -9.14 -23.68
CA ALA A 47 43.97 -9.65 -24.20
C ALA A 47 43.37 -10.73 -23.29
N GLY A 48 42.06 -10.67 -23.04
CA GLY A 48 41.35 -11.68 -22.24
C GLY A 48 41.61 -11.64 -20.73
N ALA A 49 42.20 -10.56 -20.21
CA ALA A 49 42.34 -10.34 -18.78
C ALA A 49 40.96 -10.29 -18.13
N VAL A 50 40.77 -11.02 -17.03
CA VAL A 50 39.54 -11.03 -16.24
C VAL A 50 39.59 -9.87 -15.26
N ILE A 51 38.55 -9.04 -15.27
CA ILE A 51 38.36 -7.91 -14.38
C ILE A 51 37.12 -8.16 -13.52
N GLU A 52 37.32 -8.19 -12.21
CA GLU A 52 36.27 -8.38 -11.21
C GLU A 52 36.09 -7.09 -10.41
N VAL A 53 34.83 -6.70 -10.21
CA VAL A 53 34.49 -5.42 -9.57
C VAL A 53 33.84 -5.69 -8.21
N TYR A 54 34.41 -5.07 -7.18
CA TYR A 54 33.94 -5.17 -5.80
C TYR A 54 33.61 -3.78 -5.26
N ARG A 55 32.47 -3.62 -4.60
CA ARG A 55 32.22 -2.41 -3.80
C ARG A 55 33.12 -2.40 -2.57
N THR A 56 33.68 -1.24 -2.25
CA THR A 56 34.58 -1.08 -1.10
C THR A 56 33.82 -0.89 0.22
N ASP A 57 32.55 -0.49 0.17
CA ASP A 57 31.73 -0.13 1.33
C ASP A 57 30.75 -1.23 1.77
N VAL A 58 30.40 -2.17 0.90
CA VAL A 58 29.49 -3.29 1.20
C VAL A 58 29.97 -4.59 0.58
N LYS A 59 29.44 -5.72 1.07
CA LYS A 59 29.70 -7.03 0.47
C LYS A 59 28.82 -7.28 -0.75
N SER A 60 29.16 -6.65 -1.87
CA SER A 60 28.46 -6.79 -3.15
C SER A 60 29.48 -6.97 -4.29
N GLY A 61 29.28 -8.03 -5.09
CA GLY A 61 30.05 -8.31 -6.29
C GLY A 61 29.26 -7.97 -7.55
N PHE A 62 29.97 -7.59 -8.61
CA PHE A 62 29.40 -7.34 -9.94
C PHE A 62 29.82 -8.45 -10.91
N PRO A 63 29.10 -8.63 -12.04
CA PRO A 63 29.55 -9.51 -13.10
C PRO A 63 30.99 -9.19 -13.51
N SER A 64 31.83 -10.21 -13.63
CA SER A 64 33.18 -10.05 -14.16
C SER A 64 33.13 -9.74 -15.65
N ASN A 65 34.15 -9.04 -16.16
CA ASN A 65 34.31 -8.79 -17.59
C ASN A 65 35.71 -9.22 -18.05
N LYS A 66 35.89 -9.39 -19.36
CA LYS A 66 37.19 -9.70 -19.98
C LYS A 66 37.64 -8.57 -20.90
N THR A 67 38.93 -8.32 -20.96
CA THR A 67 39.48 -7.36 -21.93
C THR A 67 39.40 -7.89 -23.36
N GLY A 68 39.21 -6.96 -24.31
CA GLY A 68 39.28 -7.21 -25.75
C GLY A 68 40.72 -7.45 -26.24
N LYS A 69 40.87 -7.65 -27.55
CA LYS A 69 42.18 -7.93 -28.19
C LYS A 69 43.20 -6.80 -28.00
N LYS A 70 42.75 -5.56 -27.76
CA LYS A 70 43.60 -4.39 -27.53
C LYS A 70 43.76 -4.07 -26.04
N GLY A 71 43.41 -5.01 -25.16
CA GLY A 71 43.44 -4.83 -23.71
C GLY A 71 42.31 -3.94 -23.17
N ASP A 72 41.38 -3.52 -24.01
CA ASP A 72 40.28 -2.61 -23.67
C ASP A 72 39.18 -3.29 -22.87
N PHE A 73 38.56 -2.56 -21.93
CA PHE A 73 37.40 -3.02 -21.16
C PHE A 73 36.37 -1.89 -20.98
N ALA A 74 35.12 -2.28 -20.76
CA ALA A 74 34.06 -1.38 -20.34
C ALA A 74 33.07 -2.09 -19.42
N PHE A 75 32.61 -1.42 -18.37
CA PHE A 75 31.56 -1.86 -17.47
C PHE A 75 30.35 -0.93 -17.63
N ALA A 76 29.23 -1.50 -18.04
CA ALA A 76 27.93 -0.86 -17.87
C ALA A 76 27.38 -1.23 -16.48
N GLY A 77 26.71 -0.30 -15.81
CA GLY A 77 25.96 -0.63 -14.59
C GLY A 77 26.64 -0.33 -13.26
N LEU A 78 27.84 0.28 -13.22
CA LEU A 78 28.40 0.77 -11.96
C LEU A 78 27.56 1.95 -11.46
N LEU A 79 27.16 1.91 -10.18
CA LEU A 79 26.33 2.91 -9.52
C LEU A 79 27.13 4.19 -9.29
N LEU A 80 26.56 5.33 -9.67
CA LEU A 80 27.08 6.65 -9.31
C LEU A 80 27.12 6.80 -7.78
N GLY A 81 28.21 7.35 -7.26
CA GLY A 81 28.43 7.60 -5.82
C GLY A 81 29.07 6.44 -5.03
N ALA A 82 29.14 5.22 -5.59
CA ALA A 82 29.89 4.13 -4.98
C ALA A 82 31.39 4.18 -5.35
N THR A 83 32.22 3.63 -4.46
CA THR A 83 33.65 3.40 -4.74
C THR A 83 33.92 1.91 -4.90
N TYR A 84 34.76 1.57 -5.87
CA TYR A 84 35.01 0.22 -6.33
C TYR A 84 36.50 -0.13 -6.25
N ALA A 85 36.76 -1.42 -6.06
CA ALA A 85 38.05 -2.03 -6.30
C ALA A 85 37.94 -2.99 -7.48
N LEU A 86 38.83 -2.85 -8.46
CA LEU A 86 38.92 -3.73 -9.62
C LEU A 86 40.07 -4.70 -9.43
N SER A 87 39.78 -5.99 -9.33
CA SER A 87 40.78 -7.07 -9.34
C SER A 87 41.00 -7.51 -10.78
N VAL A 88 42.24 -7.45 -11.26
CA VAL A 88 42.62 -7.81 -12.63
C VAL A 88 43.55 -9.02 -12.60
N SER A 89 43.22 -10.04 -13.39
CA SER A 89 44.00 -11.29 -13.51
C SER A 89 44.09 -11.74 -14.97
N ALA A 90 45.23 -12.28 -15.38
CA ALA A 90 45.46 -12.77 -16.74
C ALA A 90 46.57 -13.84 -16.76
N PRO A 91 46.61 -14.76 -17.73
CA PRO A 91 47.72 -15.69 -17.90
C PRO A 91 49.08 -14.97 -17.96
N ASN A 92 50.10 -15.55 -17.33
CA ASN A 92 51.47 -15.00 -17.26
C ASN A 92 51.60 -13.61 -16.64
N CYS A 93 50.57 -13.12 -15.97
CA CYS A 93 50.58 -11.84 -15.27
C CYS A 93 50.38 -12.05 -13.77
N GLU A 94 51.00 -11.20 -12.95
CA GLU A 94 50.73 -11.13 -11.51
C GLU A 94 49.40 -10.41 -11.30
N PRO A 95 48.43 -10.99 -10.55
CA PRO A 95 47.15 -10.34 -10.34
C PRO A 95 47.31 -9.07 -9.51
N LYS A 96 46.51 -8.04 -9.82
CA LYS A 96 46.60 -6.73 -9.16
C LYS A 96 45.23 -6.15 -8.84
N ILE A 97 45.15 -5.45 -7.72
CA ILE A 97 43.95 -4.74 -7.26
C ILE A 97 44.13 -3.25 -7.53
N PHE A 98 43.09 -2.64 -8.11
CA PHE A 98 43.00 -1.21 -8.40
C PHE A 98 41.87 -0.61 -7.55
N PRO A 99 42.17 -0.04 -6.38
CA PRO A 99 41.17 0.59 -5.52
C PRO A 99 40.76 1.97 -6.06
N GLY A 100 39.67 2.52 -5.52
CA GLY A 100 39.28 3.92 -5.75
C GLY A 100 38.61 4.20 -7.09
N VAL A 101 38.19 3.15 -7.83
CA VAL A 101 37.49 3.30 -9.11
C VAL A 101 36.06 3.79 -8.86
N ARG A 102 35.57 4.71 -9.69
CA ARG A 102 34.21 5.26 -9.63
C ARG A 102 33.49 5.08 -10.96
N ALA A 103 32.16 4.95 -10.90
CA ALA A 103 31.32 4.85 -12.08
C ALA A 103 31.48 6.07 -13.00
N GLY A 104 31.65 5.90 -14.31
CA GLY A 104 31.80 7.01 -15.26
C GLY A 104 33.25 7.37 -15.59
N GLN A 105 34.25 6.73 -14.97
CA GLN A 105 35.65 6.95 -15.34
C GLN A 105 35.97 6.28 -16.68
N GLU A 106 36.55 7.04 -17.59
CA GLU A 106 36.99 6.55 -18.90
C GLU A 106 38.51 6.60 -19.02
N LYS A 107 39.05 5.80 -19.96
CA LYS A 107 40.50 5.75 -20.27
C LYS A 107 41.36 5.37 -19.06
N LEU A 108 40.82 4.60 -18.12
CA LEU A 108 41.60 4.00 -17.04
C LEU A 108 42.72 3.15 -17.64
N LEU A 109 43.92 3.21 -17.07
CA LEU A 109 45.04 2.39 -17.48
C LEU A 109 45.50 1.52 -16.33
N PHE A 110 45.42 0.21 -16.51
CA PHE A 110 45.86 -0.78 -15.54
C PHE A 110 47.12 -1.47 -16.05
N THR A 111 48.24 -1.25 -15.38
CA THR A 111 49.51 -1.89 -15.73
C THR A 111 49.75 -3.11 -14.84
N MET A 112 49.89 -4.27 -15.48
CA MET A 112 50.24 -5.55 -14.89
C MET A 112 51.74 -5.83 -15.03
N GLN A 113 52.24 -6.73 -14.18
CA GLN A 113 53.62 -7.24 -14.23
C GLN A 113 53.61 -8.72 -14.61
N PRO A 114 54.72 -9.28 -15.13
CA PRO A 114 54.83 -10.71 -15.38
C PRO A 114 54.66 -11.49 -14.07
N GLY A 115 53.95 -12.62 -14.14
CA GLY A 115 53.66 -13.41 -12.95
C GLY A 115 53.05 -14.77 -13.28
N ASN A 116 52.53 -15.43 -12.25
CA ASN A 116 52.09 -16.83 -12.34
C ASN A 116 50.68 -17.02 -12.94
N GLY A 117 49.98 -15.94 -13.26
CA GLY A 117 48.63 -15.99 -13.83
C GLY A 117 47.53 -16.41 -12.83
N ARG A 118 47.81 -16.37 -11.53
CA ARG A 118 46.81 -16.67 -10.49
C ARG A 118 45.71 -15.61 -10.48
N LYS A 119 44.55 -16.02 -9.99
CA LYS A 119 43.40 -15.16 -9.72
C LYS A 119 43.21 -14.97 -8.22
N LEU A 120 42.97 -13.73 -7.78
CA LEU A 120 42.68 -13.42 -6.38
C LEU A 120 41.25 -13.82 -6.02
N THR A 121 41.05 -14.31 -4.81
CA THR A 121 39.73 -14.53 -4.23
C THR A 121 39.17 -13.21 -3.67
N GLU A 122 37.85 -13.09 -3.54
CA GLU A 122 37.23 -11.90 -2.93
C GLU A 122 37.76 -11.63 -1.51
N ALA A 123 38.04 -12.69 -0.74
CA ALA A 123 38.60 -12.57 0.61
C ALA A 123 39.97 -11.88 0.59
N GLU A 124 40.85 -12.27 -0.34
CA GLU A 124 42.17 -11.68 -0.51
C GLU A 124 42.10 -10.25 -1.03
N VAL A 125 41.14 -9.96 -1.91
CA VAL A 125 40.88 -8.58 -2.36
C VAL A 125 40.48 -7.69 -1.19
N ARG A 126 39.53 -8.15 -0.35
CA ARG A 126 39.08 -7.39 0.82
C ARG A 126 40.18 -7.23 1.87
N GLU A 127 40.98 -8.26 2.11
CA GLU A 127 42.13 -8.19 3.03
C GLU A 127 43.17 -7.16 2.54
N SER A 128 43.46 -7.15 1.24
CA SER A 128 44.37 -6.17 0.64
C SER A 128 43.85 -4.73 0.72
N LEU A 129 42.54 -4.53 0.66
CA LEU A 129 41.93 -3.19 0.81
C LEU A 129 41.97 -2.71 2.27
N ALA A 130 41.93 -3.63 3.24
CA ALA A 130 42.01 -3.32 4.67
C ALA A 130 43.44 -3.03 5.14
N ASN A 131 44.46 -3.60 4.48
CA ASN A 131 45.87 -3.46 4.83
C ASN A 131 46.72 -2.95 3.63
N PRO A 132 46.63 -1.64 3.29
CA PRO A 132 47.31 -1.07 2.12
C PRO A 132 48.84 -1.16 2.15
N ALA A 133 49.46 -1.41 3.32
CA ALA A 133 50.91 -1.58 3.48
C ALA A 133 51.48 -2.89 2.90
N LYS A 134 50.65 -3.87 2.54
CA LYS A 134 51.07 -5.14 1.91
C LYS A 134 50.78 -5.22 0.41
N ALA A 135 50.07 -4.25 -0.17
CA ALA A 135 49.85 -4.17 -1.60
C ALA A 135 51.05 -3.44 -2.24
N GLY A 136 51.90 -4.18 -2.95
CA GLY A 136 53.05 -3.60 -3.63
C GLY A 136 52.66 -2.42 -4.53
N ASP A 137 53.47 -1.37 -4.45
CA ASP A 137 53.52 -0.12 -5.23
C ASP A 137 52.18 0.33 -5.88
N PRO A 138 51.59 1.48 -5.47
CA PRO A 138 50.40 2.04 -6.11
C PRO A 138 50.75 2.37 -7.57
N GLY A 139 50.52 1.38 -8.44
CA GLY A 139 50.70 1.50 -9.87
C GLY A 139 49.78 2.63 -10.30
N THR A 140 50.40 3.70 -10.75
CA THR A 140 49.74 4.94 -11.16
C THR A 140 48.60 4.61 -12.11
N ALA A 141 47.37 4.67 -11.60
CA ALA A 141 46.22 5.02 -12.41
C ALA A 141 46.44 6.47 -12.82
N SER A 142 47.28 6.68 -13.83
CA SER A 142 47.47 7.98 -14.47
C SER A 142 46.20 8.31 -15.23
N SER A 143 45.18 8.81 -14.53
CA SER A 143 44.45 9.93 -15.09
C SER A 143 45.46 11.06 -15.13
N GLY A 144 45.86 11.53 -16.32
CA GLY A 144 46.80 12.64 -16.43
C GLY A 144 46.33 13.80 -15.56
N GLU A 145 46.94 13.94 -14.37
CA GLU A 145 46.76 15.10 -13.51
C GLU A 145 47.49 16.26 -14.18
N LYS A 146 46.79 16.94 -15.08
CA LYS A 146 47.01 18.37 -15.19
C LYS A 146 46.47 18.96 -13.89
N LYS A 147 47.37 19.47 -13.07
CA LYS A 147 47.08 20.44 -12.00
C LYS A 147 46.51 21.70 -12.69
N GLY A 148 45.24 21.66 -13.01
CA GLY A 148 44.49 22.66 -13.75
C GLY A 148 43.03 22.53 -13.33
N GLU A 149 42.32 23.65 -13.33
CA GLU A 149 40.90 23.76 -12.97
C GLU A 149 40.11 22.49 -13.35
N LYS A 150 39.34 21.96 -12.39
CA LYS A 150 38.45 20.82 -12.61
C LYS A 150 37.69 21.04 -13.91
N SER A 151 37.74 20.06 -14.82
CA SER A 151 37.01 20.20 -16.09
C SER A 151 35.52 20.38 -15.79
N LYS A 152 34.81 21.08 -16.67
CA LYS A 152 33.35 21.28 -16.54
C LYS A 152 32.62 19.93 -16.35
N GLU A 153 33.08 18.89 -17.03
CA GLU A 153 32.56 17.53 -16.94
C GLU A 153 32.81 16.88 -15.57
N GLN A 154 33.98 17.12 -14.95
CA GLN A 154 34.26 16.65 -13.58
C GLN A 154 33.40 17.37 -12.54
N LEU A 155 33.20 18.68 -12.69
CA LEU A 155 32.35 19.47 -11.79
C LEU A 155 30.87 19.03 -11.90
N GLU A 156 30.38 18.82 -13.13
CA GLU A 156 29.02 18.30 -13.37
C GLU A 156 28.83 16.88 -12.84
N TYR A 157 29.86 16.03 -12.95
CA TYR A 157 29.85 14.68 -12.39
C TYR A 157 29.83 14.69 -10.86
N GLU A 158 30.70 15.48 -10.23
CA GLU A 158 30.75 15.61 -8.76
C GLU A 158 29.44 16.19 -8.21
N ALA A 159 28.84 17.16 -8.89
CA ALA A 159 27.53 17.71 -8.52
C ALA A 159 26.42 16.64 -8.60
N LYS A 160 26.38 15.84 -9.67
CA LYS A 160 25.41 14.73 -9.80
C LYS A 160 25.62 13.64 -8.76
N VAL A 161 26.87 13.31 -8.44
CA VAL A 161 27.18 12.35 -7.36
C VAL A 161 26.73 12.89 -6.01
N ALA A 162 27.03 14.16 -5.69
CA ALA A 162 26.58 14.78 -4.45
C ALA A 162 25.04 14.82 -4.35
N GLU A 163 24.36 15.14 -5.45
CA GLU A 163 22.89 15.13 -5.53
C GLU A 163 22.32 13.72 -5.28
N ILE A 164 22.87 12.69 -5.95
CA ILE A 164 22.41 11.30 -5.79
C ILE A 164 22.70 10.79 -4.38
N THR A 165 23.88 11.06 -3.83
CA THR A 165 24.23 10.67 -2.45
C THR A 165 23.30 11.34 -1.44
N ALA A 166 23.07 12.65 -1.57
CA ALA A 166 22.15 13.38 -0.69
C ALA A 166 20.71 12.85 -0.81
N LYS A 167 20.27 12.50 -2.03
CA LYS A 167 18.95 11.89 -2.27
C LYS A 167 18.84 10.50 -1.63
N ASN A 168 19.89 9.68 -1.72
CA ASN A 168 19.93 8.35 -1.11
C ASN A 168 19.95 8.42 0.41
N GLU A 169 20.75 9.32 1.00
CA GLU A 169 20.77 9.56 2.45
C GLU A 169 19.42 10.06 2.95
N LYS A 170 18.78 10.98 2.22
CA LYS A 170 17.44 11.46 2.54
C LYS A 170 16.42 10.33 2.49
N ALA A 171 16.45 9.49 1.46
CA ALA A 171 15.56 8.34 1.34
C ALA A 171 15.76 7.33 2.48
N ALA A 172 17.00 7.08 2.91
CA ALA A 172 17.30 6.21 4.04
C ALA A 172 16.77 6.78 5.36
N LYS A 173 17.01 8.08 5.63
CA LYS A 173 16.47 8.76 6.83
C LYS A 173 14.95 8.78 6.85
N ASN A 174 14.32 9.05 5.71
CA ASN A 174 12.86 9.01 5.58
C ASN A 174 12.30 7.61 5.86
N TYR A 175 12.95 6.57 5.34
CA TYR A 175 12.56 5.18 5.58
C TYR A 175 12.59 4.81 7.07
N ASP A 176 13.68 5.13 7.77
CA ASP A 176 13.81 4.84 9.21
C ASP A 176 12.78 5.62 10.03
N ALA A 177 12.60 6.91 9.72
CA ALA A 177 11.63 7.76 10.40
C ALA A 177 10.18 7.25 10.20
N VAL A 178 9.80 6.89 8.97
CA VAL A 178 8.45 6.36 8.68
C VAL A 178 8.21 5.02 9.39
N ASN A 179 9.19 4.12 9.42
CA ASN A 179 9.05 2.84 10.12
C ASN A 179 8.89 3.02 11.63
N GLN A 180 9.63 3.97 12.22
CA GLN A 180 9.48 4.32 13.62
C GLN A 180 8.07 4.85 13.92
N LEU A 181 7.55 5.76 13.09
CA LEU A 181 6.20 6.31 13.23
C LEU A 181 5.11 5.25 13.04
N LEU A 182 5.29 4.31 12.11
CA LEU A 182 4.40 3.15 11.95
C LEU A 182 4.34 2.31 13.23
N LYS A 183 5.51 2.05 13.85
CA LYS A 183 5.61 1.30 15.10
C LYS A 183 4.96 2.06 16.26
N GLU A 184 5.28 3.33 16.45
CA GLU A 184 4.70 4.17 17.50
C GLU A 184 3.18 4.27 17.37
N GLY A 185 2.67 4.44 16.15
CA GLY A 185 1.24 4.44 15.89
C GLY A 185 0.60 3.10 16.24
N ALA A 186 1.23 1.98 15.87
CA ALA A 186 0.71 0.64 16.20
C ALA A 186 0.70 0.37 17.71
N ASP A 187 1.76 0.76 18.43
CA ASP A 187 1.84 0.68 19.89
C ASP A 187 0.73 1.52 20.54
N ALA A 188 0.44 2.71 20.00
CA ALA A 188 -0.67 3.54 20.45
C ALA A 188 -2.05 2.92 20.19
N VAL A 189 -2.28 2.27 19.03
CA VAL A 189 -3.51 1.50 18.77
C VAL A 189 -3.68 0.36 19.77
N ASN A 190 -2.61 -0.38 20.07
CA ASN A 190 -2.63 -1.46 21.06
C ASN A 190 -2.97 -0.94 22.46
N ALA A 191 -2.49 0.26 22.80
CA ALA A 191 -2.84 0.97 24.02
C ALA A 191 -4.23 1.65 23.98
N LYS A 192 -4.97 1.52 22.87
CA LYS A 192 -6.24 2.22 22.58
C LYS A 192 -6.14 3.74 22.64
N ASN A 193 -4.93 4.28 22.49
CA ASN A 193 -4.70 5.70 22.39
C ASN A 193 -4.79 6.13 20.91
N TYR A 194 -6.02 6.18 20.40
CA TYR A 194 -6.27 6.44 18.99
C TYR A 194 -5.87 7.86 18.56
N ASP A 195 -5.92 8.84 19.45
CA ASP A 195 -5.47 10.21 19.16
C ASP A 195 -3.97 10.24 18.85
N VAL A 196 -3.15 9.58 19.68
CA VAL A 196 -1.70 9.45 19.44
C VAL A 196 -1.45 8.62 18.18
N ALA A 197 -2.17 7.52 17.97
CA ALA A 197 -2.00 6.71 16.77
C ALA A 197 -2.22 7.52 15.48
N ILE A 198 -3.32 8.28 15.41
CA ILE A 198 -3.65 9.13 14.27
C ILE A 198 -2.57 10.17 14.03
N ALA A 199 -2.11 10.87 15.09
CA ALA A 199 -1.05 11.86 14.97
C ALA A 199 0.25 11.26 14.41
N LYS A 200 0.63 10.06 14.86
CA LYS A 200 1.83 9.36 14.38
C LYS A 200 1.72 8.94 12.92
N TYR A 201 0.55 8.49 12.49
CA TYR A 201 0.34 8.19 11.08
C TYR A 201 0.31 9.46 10.22
N ASP A 202 -0.25 10.57 10.71
CA ASP A 202 -0.20 11.87 10.04
C ASP A 202 1.23 12.39 9.88
N GLU A 203 2.06 12.30 10.94
CA GLU A 203 3.50 12.60 10.89
C GLU A 203 4.20 11.76 9.79
N GLY A 204 3.90 10.46 9.72
CA GLY A 204 4.49 9.55 8.73
C GLY A 204 4.07 9.89 7.30
N ILE A 205 2.79 10.21 7.10
CA ILE A 205 2.24 10.60 5.78
C ILE A 205 2.91 11.90 5.31
N ALA A 206 3.18 12.84 6.21
CA ALA A 206 3.78 14.12 5.87
C ALA A 206 5.25 14.02 5.38
N ILE A 207 5.98 12.96 5.75
CA ILE A 207 7.38 12.77 5.36
C ILE A 207 7.50 12.49 3.85
N GLU A 208 6.70 11.56 3.32
CA GLU A 208 6.68 11.20 1.90
C GLU A 208 5.24 10.99 1.37
N PRO A 209 4.44 12.06 1.20
CA PRO A 209 2.99 11.96 0.95
C PRO A 209 2.59 11.18 -0.30
N ASN A 210 3.51 11.07 -1.28
CA ASN A 210 3.27 10.42 -2.56
C ASN A 210 4.03 9.10 -2.71
N PHE A 211 4.76 8.64 -1.67
CA PHE A 211 5.52 7.40 -1.78
C PHE A 211 4.62 6.18 -1.58
N VAL A 212 4.36 5.48 -2.69
CA VAL A 212 3.51 4.28 -2.77
C VAL A 212 3.97 3.16 -1.81
N GLY A 213 5.27 3.09 -1.49
CA GLY A 213 5.84 2.02 -0.67
C GLY A 213 5.41 2.01 0.80
N SER A 214 5.03 3.15 1.39
CA SER A 214 4.67 3.25 2.81
C SER A 214 3.43 4.09 3.10
N THR A 215 3.16 5.13 2.30
CA THR A 215 2.05 6.05 2.56
C THR A 215 0.67 5.39 2.51
N PRO A 216 0.37 4.44 1.60
CA PRO A 216 -0.89 3.69 1.65
C PRO A 216 -1.06 2.88 2.94
N VAL A 217 0.02 2.36 3.52
CA VAL A 217 -0.01 1.62 4.80
C VAL A 217 -0.37 2.56 5.93
N LEU A 218 0.30 3.72 6.00
CA LEU A 218 0.02 4.77 7.00
C LEU A 218 -1.43 5.26 6.89
N LEU A 219 -1.92 5.52 5.67
CA LEU A 219 -3.30 5.93 5.41
C LEU A 219 -4.31 4.86 5.86
N ASN A 220 -4.05 3.58 5.58
CA ASN A 220 -4.91 2.49 6.05
C ASN A 220 -4.93 2.38 7.58
N ASN A 221 -3.79 2.53 8.24
CA ASN A 221 -3.71 2.47 9.69
C ASN A 221 -4.37 3.70 10.35
N ARG A 222 -4.21 4.88 9.75
CA ARG A 222 -4.91 6.11 10.13
C ARG A 222 -6.42 5.93 10.03
N GLY A 223 -6.94 5.45 8.89
CA GLY A 223 -8.37 5.22 8.69
C GLY A 223 -8.95 4.21 9.68
N THR A 224 -8.19 3.14 9.96
CA THR A 224 -8.59 2.14 10.97
C THR A 224 -8.65 2.76 12.38
N SER A 225 -7.66 3.58 12.75
CA SER A 225 -7.62 4.25 14.06
C SER A 225 -8.76 5.25 14.23
N LEU A 226 -9.08 6.01 13.18
CA LEU A 226 -10.25 6.89 13.12
C LEU A 226 -11.55 6.11 13.32
N ARG A 227 -11.75 5.01 12.59
CA ARG A 227 -12.92 4.14 12.75
C ARG A 227 -13.06 3.60 14.17
N LEU A 228 -11.96 3.19 14.81
CA LEU A 228 -11.96 2.71 16.19
C LEU A 228 -12.32 3.83 17.19
N ARG A 229 -11.74 5.02 17.01
CA ARG A 229 -12.06 6.21 17.81
C ARG A 229 -13.52 6.62 17.64
N ALA A 230 -14.08 6.52 16.44
CA ALA A 230 -15.49 6.80 16.17
C ALA A 230 -16.40 5.87 16.98
N VAL A 231 -16.11 4.57 16.99
CA VAL A 231 -16.88 3.56 17.74
C VAL A 231 -16.82 3.85 19.24
N GLU A 232 -15.64 4.15 19.78
CA GLU A 232 -15.51 4.50 21.20
C GLU A 232 -16.27 5.79 21.55
N THR A 233 -16.09 6.83 20.73
CA THR A 233 -16.74 8.13 20.90
C THR A 233 -18.26 7.96 20.86
N TYR A 234 -18.80 7.22 19.89
CA TYR A 234 -20.23 6.94 19.80
C TYR A 234 -20.74 6.18 21.03
N ASN A 235 -20.04 5.11 21.43
CA ASN A 235 -20.41 4.29 22.58
C ASN A 235 -20.37 5.03 23.93
N LYS A 236 -19.49 6.03 24.05
CA LYS A 236 -19.49 6.95 25.19
C LYS A 236 -20.68 7.92 25.10
N SER A 237 -20.90 8.51 23.93
CA SER A 237 -21.91 9.54 23.70
C SER A 237 -23.34 9.04 23.92
N VAL A 238 -23.65 7.80 23.53
CA VAL A 238 -24.98 7.20 23.75
C VAL A 238 -25.37 7.09 25.22
N LYS A 239 -24.40 7.16 26.16
CA LYS A 239 -24.61 7.07 27.60
C LYS A 239 -24.72 8.44 28.29
N LEU A 240 -24.44 9.53 27.58
CA LEU A 240 -24.52 10.88 28.13
C LEU A 240 -25.98 11.30 28.30
N THR A 241 -26.25 12.04 29.37
CA THR A 241 -27.56 12.62 29.67
C THR A 241 -27.72 13.99 29.03
N GLU A 242 -26.65 14.79 29.01
CA GLU A 242 -26.64 16.12 28.41
C GLU A 242 -26.75 16.04 26.89
N VAL A 243 -27.83 16.59 26.34
CA VAL A 243 -28.16 16.50 24.91
C VAL A 243 -27.08 17.16 24.04
N SER A 244 -26.55 18.31 24.47
CA SER A 244 -25.49 19.03 23.75
C SER A 244 -24.20 18.21 23.63
N GLU A 245 -23.76 17.58 24.73
CA GLU A 245 -22.57 16.73 24.73
C GLU A 245 -22.76 15.47 23.89
N LYS A 246 -23.97 14.89 23.91
CA LYS A 246 -24.33 13.74 23.09
C LYS A 246 -24.26 14.07 21.60
N ILE A 247 -24.84 15.21 21.18
CA ILE A 247 -24.78 15.68 19.78
C ILE A 247 -23.33 15.96 19.37
N ALA A 248 -22.53 16.61 20.21
CA ALA A 248 -21.13 16.86 19.93
C ALA A 248 -20.34 15.56 19.71
N GLY A 249 -20.56 14.55 20.55
CA GLY A 249 -19.93 13.25 20.42
C GLY A 249 -20.38 12.47 19.18
N TYR A 250 -21.66 12.55 18.80
CA TYR A 250 -22.15 11.98 17.54
C TYR A 250 -21.53 12.66 16.32
N ASN A 251 -21.44 13.99 16.31
CA ASN A 251 -20.80 14.74 15.22
C ASN A 251 -19.32 14.37 15.10
N LYS A 252 -18.61 14.22 16.24
CA LYS A 252 -17.21 13.76 16.23
C LYS A 252 -17.07 12.35 15.67
N ALA A 253 -17.91 11.40 16.10
CA ALA A 253 -17.88 10.04 15.59
C ALA A 253 -18.19 9.99 14.09
N LYS A 254 -19.17 10.79 13.63
CA LYS A 254 -19.53 10.93 12.22
C LYS A 254 -18.35 11.46 11.40
N GLN A 255 -17.65 12.50 11.87
CA GLN A 255 -16.47 13.04 11.21
C GLN A 255 -15.34 12.01 11.13
N ASP A 256 -15.07 11.28 12.23
CA ASP A 256 -14.05 10.23 12.24
C ASP A 256 -14.34 9.12 11.21
N ILE A 257 -15.62 8.76 11.00
CA ILE A 257 -16.01 7.78 9.97
C ILE A 257 -15.77 8.33 8.56
N LEU A 258 -16.08 9.61 8.32
CA LEU A 258 -15.81 10.27 7.05
C LEU A 258 -14.29 10.32 6.76
N ASP A 259 -13.50 10.75 7.74
CA ASP A 259 -12.04 10.83 7.61
C ASP A 259 -11.40 9.45 7.44
N ALA A 260 -12.00 8.40 8.04
CA ALA A 260 -11.59 7.03 7.82
C ALA A 260 -11.84 6.60 6.37
N ALA A 261 -13.04 6.88 5.84
CA ALA A 261 -13.38 6.60 4.45
C ALA A 261 -12.43 7.31 3.47
N ASP A 262 -12.13 8.60 3.70
CA ASP A 262 -11.16 9.36 2.89
C ASP A 262 -9.75 8.73 2.94
N SER A 263 -9.29 8.38 4.14
CA SER A 263 -7.95 7.77 4.31
C SER A 263 -7.81 6.48 3.51
N HIS A 264 -8.82 5.60 3.58
CA HIS A 264 -8.83 4.35 2.83
C HIS A 264 -8.98 4.58 1.32
N MET A 265 -9.82 5.52 0.91
CA MET A 265 -9.97 5.87 -0.51
C MET A 265 -8.66 6.40 -1.10
N ARG A 266 -7.93 7.24 -0.37
CA ARG A 266 -6.59 7.72 -0.76
C ARG A 266 -5.59 6.58 -0.86
N ALA A 267 -5.56 5.66 0.11
CA ALA A 267 -4.69 4.48 0.06
C ALA A 267 -5.00 3.59 -1.16
N TRP A 268 -6.29 3.32 -1.42
CA TRP A 268 -6.73 2.57 -2.60
C TRP A 268 -6.33 3.27 -3.90
N LYS A 269 -6.55 4.58 -3.99
CA LYS A 269 -6.19 5.38 -5.18
C LYS A 269 -4.70 5.30 -5.46
N MET A 270 -3.86 5.53 -4.44
CA MET A 270 -2.40 5.45 -4.58
C MET A 270 -1.94 4.06 -5.05
N THR A 271 -2.48 2.99 -4.46
CA THR A 271 -2.10 1.61 -4.84
C THR A 271 -2.69 1.14 -6.18
N SER A 272 -3.75 1.80 -6.67
CA SER A 272 -4.41 1.43 -7.93
C SER A 272 -3.90 2.23 -9.13
N GLU A 273 -3.48 3.48 -8.90
CA GLU A 273 -3.00 4.38 -9.95
C GLU A 273 -1.46 4.46 -10.04
N ALA A 274 -0.74 3.79 -9.13
CA ALA A 274 0.72 3.77 -9.13
C ALA A 274 1.29 3.16 -10.43
N PRO A 275 2.29 3.82 -11.07
CA PRO A 275 3.03 3.22 -12.18
C PRO A 275 3.71 1.91 -11.76
N ALA A 276 3.74 0.92 -12.66
CA ALA A 276 4.39 -0.38 -12.38
C ALA A 276 5.86 -0.24 -11.97
N THR A 277 6.55 0.80 -12.45
CA THR A 277 7.94 1.13 -12.08
C THR A 277 8.10 1.57 -10.63
N GLU A 278 7.05 2.03 -9.97
CA GLU A 278 7.05 2.44 -8.55
C GLU A 278 6.62 1.30 -7.62
N ILE A 279 5.99 0.26 -8.17
CA ILE A 279 5.54 -0.93 -7.44
C ILE A 279 6.67 -1.96 -7.37
N LYS A 280 7.37 -2.00 -6.23
CA LYS A 280 8.47 -2.94 -6.00
C LYS A 280 7.99 -4.35 -5.70
N ASP A 281 6.91 -4.45 -4.92
CA ASP A 281 6.26 -5.69 -4.55
C ASP A 281 4.78 -5.62 -4.96
N PRO A 282 4.43 -6.18 -6.13
CA PRO A 282 3.06 -6.20 -6.62
C PRO A 282 2.08 -6.90 -5.67
N VAL A 283 2.52 -7.97 -5.00
CA VAL A 283 1.67 -8.73 -4.07
C VAL A 283 1.36 -7.90 -2.83
N PHE A 284 2.36 -7.20 -2.29
CA PHE A 284 2.17 -6.26 -1.19
C PHE A 284 1.26 -5.09 -1.59
N ASN A 285 1.42 -4.54 -2.80
CA ASN A 285 0.57 -3.46 -3.30
C ASN A 285 -0.89 -3.92 -3.45
N ASP A 286 -1.13 -5.10 -4.03
CA ASP A 286 -2.47 -5.66 -4.18
C ASP A 286 -3.10 -6.01 -2.83
N GLY A 287 -2.30 -6.49 -1.87
CA GLY A 287 -2.74 -6.69 -0.49
C GLY A 287 -3.20 -5.39 0.17
N ASN A 288 -2.45 -4.30 0.00
CA ASN A 288 -2.83 -2.98 0.52
C ASN A 288 -4.08 -2.40 -0.14
N LYS A 289 -4.24 -2.63 -1.45
CA LYS A 289 -5.42 -2.23 -2.23
C LYS A 289 -6.67 -2.94 -1.74
N LEU A 290 -6.61 -4.26 -1.53
CA LEU A 290 -7.72 -5.02 -0.93
C LEU A 290 -7.99 -4.62 0.51
N ASN A 291 -6.93 -4.37 1.30
CA ASN A 291 -7.06 -3.91 2.67
C ASN A 291 -7.81 -2.56 2.74
N ALA A 292 -7.46 -1.62 1.87
CA ALA A 292 -8.12 -0.32 1.80
C ALA A 292 -9.61 -0.43 1.50
N THR A 293 -10.01 -1.26 0.53
CA THR A 293 -11.43 -1.45 0.21
C THR A 293 -12.19 -2.20 1.31
N ARG A 294 -11.56 -3.18 1.96
CA ARG A 294 -12.14 -3.91 3.10
C ARG A 294 -12.38 -3.00 4.31
N GLU A 295 -11.39 -2.19 4.69
CA GLU A 295 -11.52 -1.32 5.87
C GLU A 295 -12.45 -0.12 5.60
N ALA A 296 -12.48 0.42 4.36
CA ALA A 296 -13.49 1.40 3.96
C ALA A 296 -14.92 0.84 4.12
N LYS A 297 -15.16 -0.39 3.66
CA LYS A 297 -16.44 -1.09 3.85
C LYS A 297 -16.83 -1.20 5.33
N GLU A 298 -15.88 -1.46 6.22
CA GLU A 298 -16.16 -1.48 7.66
C GLU A 298 -16.53 -0.10 8.19
N ALA A 299 -15.89 0.98 7.73
CA ALA A 299 -16.30 2.35 8.08
C ALA A 299 -17.76 2.63 7.64
N PHE A 300 -18.15 2.22 6.43
CA PHE A 300 -19.51 2.35 5.92
C PHE A 300 -20.52 1.57 6.76
N ARG A 301 -20.17 0.33 7.14
CA ARG A 301 -20.99 -0.49 8.04
C ARG A 301 -21.23 0.19 9.39
N ILE A 302 -20.20 0.84 9.94
CA ILE A 302 -20.34 1.61 11.19
C ILE A 302 -21.23 2.83 10.98
N ALA A 303 -21.07 3.56 9.87
CA ALA A 303 -21.93 4.70 9.52
C ALA A 303 -23.41 4.29 9.52
N VAL A 304 -23.74 3.20 8.82
CA VAL A 304 -25.08 2.60 8.81
C VAL A 304 -25.54 2.21 10.21
N ALA A 305 -24.69 1.50 10.98
CA ALA A 305 -25.07 1.00 12.29
C ALA A 305 -25.37 2.11 13.31
N THR A 306 -24.77 3.29 13.12
CA THR A 306 -25.05 4.48 13.95
C THR A 306 -26.28 5.25 13.47
N GLU A 307 -26.78 5.01 12.25
CA GLU A 307 -27.80 5.83 11.57
C GLU A 307 -27.40 7.33 11.53
N GLN A 308 -26.08 7.63 11.58
CA GLN A 308 -25.49 8.98 11.56
C GLN A 308 -24.55 9.11 10.36
N VAL A 309 -25.10 9.02 9.15
CA VAL A 309 -24.30 9.03 7.91
C VAL A 309 -24.02 10.46 7.48
N ASP A 310 -22.74 10.80 7.35
CA ASP A 310 -22.34 12.03 6.65
C ASP A 310 -22.53 11.86 5.14
N PRO A 311 -23.02 12.87 4.39
CA PRO A 311 -23.16 12.77 2.94
C PRO A 311 -21.86 12.36 2.21
N GLY A 312 -20.69 12.75 2.72
CA GLY A 312 -19.42 12.33 2.10
C GLY A 312 -19.16 10.83 2.17
N VAL A 313 -19.74 10.12 3.15
CA VAL A 313 -19.57 8.67 3.33
C VAL A 313 -20.24 7.89 2.21
N ILE A 314 -21.44 8.28 1.79
CA ILE A 314 -22.12 7.58 0.69
C ILE A 314 -21.41 7.83 -0.65
N GLU A 315 -20.85 9.02 -0.87
CA GLU A 315 -20.05 9.31 -2.07
C GLU A 315 -18.77 8.44 -2.11
N ALA A 316 -18.09 8.28 -0.97
CA ALA A 316 -16.96 7.34 -0.88
C ALA A 316 -17.40 5.89 -1.10
N ALA A 317 -18.58 5.49 -0.60
CA ALA A 317 -19.11 4.14 -0.76
C ALA A 317 -19.46 3.78 -2.21
N LYS A 318 -20.03 4.73 -2.97
CA LYS A 318 -20.29 4.58 -4.42
C LYS A 318 -19.02 4.24 -5.20
N VAL A 319 -17.86 4.72 -4.75
CA VAL A 319 -16.56 4.39 -5.35
C VAL A 319 -16.04 3.06 -4.81
N MET A 320 -15.94 2.92 -3.49
CA MET A 320 -15.15 1.87 -2.85
C MET A 320 -15.84 0.51 -2.78
N ILE A 321 -17.17 0.44 -2.64
CA ILE A 321 -17.90 -0.84 -2.58
C ILE A 321 -17.78 -1.63 -3.89
N PRO A 322 -17.95 -1.03 -5.09
CA PRO A 322 -17.69 -1.74 -6.34
C PRO A 322 -16.27 -2.32 -6.44
N GLN A 323 -15.26 -1.59 -5.95
CA GLN A 323 -13.87 -2.08 -5.95
C GLN A 323 -13.70 -3.26 -5.01
N TYR A 324 -14.30 -3.23 -3.82
CA TYR A 324 -14.30 -4.38 -2.91
C TYR A 324 -14.97 -5.61 -3.56
N VAL A 325 -16.13 -5.43 -4.18
CA VAL A 325 -16.89 -6.53 -4.84
C VAL A 325 -16.12 -7.15 -6.00
N ALA A 326 -15.33 -6.34 -6.73
CA ALA A 326 -14.47 -6.83 -7.80
C ALA A 326 -13.29 -7.67 -7.28
N LEU A 327 -12.73 -7.31 -6.11
CA LEU A 327 -11.53 -7.94 -5.54
C LEU A 327 -11.82 -9.13 -4.60
N GLU A 328 -12.98 -9.15 -3.95
CA GLU A 328 -13.35 -10.22 -3.02
C GLU A 328 -13.82 -11.46 -3.79
N PRO A 329 -13.29 -12.67 -3.56
CA PRO A 329 -13.81 -13.88 -4.22
C PRO A 329 -15.07 -14.46 -3.57
N ASP A 330 -15.28 -14.24 -2.26
CA ASP A 330 -16.37 -14.87 -1.53
C ASP A 330 -17.73 -14.20 -1.80
N ALA A 331 -18.69 -15.01 -2.27
CA ALA A 331 -20.02 -14.52 -2.65
C ALA A 331 -20.82 -13.95 -1.47
N ALA A 332 -20.69 -14.53 -0.26
CA ALA A 332 -21.41 -14.05 0.92
C ALA A 332 -20.87 -12.69 1.38
N LYS A 333 -19.55 -12.49 1.31
CA LYS A 333 -18.92 -11.19 1.60
C LYS A 333 -19.27 -10.12 0.57
N LYS A 334 -19.38 -10.48 -0.72
CA LYS A 334 -19.92 -9.58 -1.76
C LYS A 334 -21.34 -9.15 -1.44
N ALA A 335 -22.21 -10.10 -1.13
CA ALA A 335 -23.59 -9.82 -0.76
C ALA A 335 -23.66 -8.91 0.47
N GLY A 336 -22.81 -9.13 1.48
CA GLY A 336 -22.70 -8.26 2.65
C GLY A 336 -22.27 -6.82 2.30
N ALA A 337 -21.36 -6.64 1.33
CA ALA A 337 -20.97 -5.30 0.86
C ALA A 337 -22.09 -4.60 0.08
N MET A 338 -22.81 -5.33 -0.77
CA MET A 338 -23.98 -4.81 -1.48
C MET A 338 -25.09 -4.40 -0.50
N LEU A 339 -25.30 -5.18 0.57
CA LEU A 339 -26.26 -4.85 1.62
C LEU A 339 -25.88 -3.54 2.34
N ILE A 340 -24.59 -3.33 2.65
CA ILE A 340 -24.12 -2.07 3.22
C ILE A 340 -24.42 -0.88 2.31
N MET A 341 -24.26 -1.03 0.98
CA MET A 341 -24.61 0.02 0.02
C MET A 341 -26.11 0.34 0.03
N ALA A 342 -26.96 -0.69 0.03
CA ALA A 342 -28.41 -0.52 0.10
C ALA A 342 -28.85 0.14 1.42
N ASP A 343 -28.24 -0.28 2.53
CA ASP A 343 -28.45 0.34 3.85
C ASP A 343 -28.01 1.80 3.87
N LEU A 344 -26.88 2.16 3.26
CA LEU A 344 -26.44 3.55 3.16
C LEU A 344 -27.47 4.41 2.44
N TYR A 345 -27.97 3.97 1.27
CA TYR A 345 -29.03 4.67 0.55
C TYR A 345 -30.27 4.87 1.43
N ARG A 346 -30.69 3.82 2.15
CA ARG A 346 -31.83 3.91 3.09
C ARG A 346 -31.58 4.94 4.18
N VAL A 347 -30.41 4.92 4.83
CA VAL A 347 -30.10 5.81 5.96
C VAL A 347 -30.00 7.27 5.54
N VAL A 348 -29.47 7.56 4.35
CA VAL A 348 -29.44 8.94 3.82
C VAL A 348 -30.78 9.40 3.23
N GLY A 349 -31.81 8.54 3.27
CA GLY A 349 -33.16 8.86 2.79
C GLY A 349 -33.35 8.70 1.28
N ASP A 350 -32.36 8.18 0.55
CA ASP A 350 -32.46 7.88 -0.88
C ASP A 350 -33.18 6.53 -1.09
N SER A 351 -34.47 6.54 -0.77
CA SER A 351 -35.35 5.38 -0.86
C SER A 351 -35.41 4.78 -2.28
N PRO A 352 -35.43 5.58 -3.38
CA PRO A 352 -35.41 5.03 -4.73
C PRO A 352 -34.20 4.13 -5.00
N ASN A 353 -32.97 4.59 -4.69
CA ASN A 353 -31.78 3.77 -4.91
C ASN A 353 -31.68 2.62 -3.90
N ALA A 354 -32.14 2.81 -2.66
CA ALA A 354 -32.21 1.72 -1.68
C ALA A 354 -33.07 0.56 -2.18
N ILE A 355 -34.27 0.84 -2.71
CA ILE A 355 -35.20 -0.16 -3.26
C ILE A 355 -34.52 -0.96 -4.37
N VAL A 356 -33.84 -0.27 -5.29
CA VAL A 356 -33.12 -0.91 -6.41
C VAL A 356 -32.05 -1.86 -5.89
N GLU A 357 -31.19 -1.41 -4.97
CA GLU A 357 -30.09 -2.24 -4.47
C GLU A 357 -30.57 -3.42 -3.61
N TYR A 358 -31.59 -3.25 -2.75
CA TYR A 358 -32.16 -4.38 -2.02
C TYR A 358 -32.81 -5.40 -2.94
N LYS A 359 -33.52 -4.97 -4.00
CA LYS A 359 -34.13 -5.90 -4.97
C LYS A 359 -33.08 -6.75 -5.68
N LYS A 360 -31.94 -6.18 -6.08
CA LYS A 360 -30.80 -6.95 -6.63
C LYS A 360 -30.31 -8.04 -5.67
N ILE A 361 -30.24 -7.75 -4.37
CA ILE A 361 -29.86 -8.76 -3.37
C ILE A 361 -30.91 -9.88 -3.32
N LEU A 362 -32.20 -9.53 -3.36
CA LEU A 362 -33.30 -10.50 -3.32
C LEU A 362 -33.43 -11.37 -4.58
N GLU A 363 -32.87 -10.97 -5.72
CA GLU A 363 -32.79 -11.83 -6.92
C GLU A 363 -31.94 -13.07 -6.67
N THR A 364 -30.87 -12.93 -5.87
CA THR A 364 -29.95 -14.04 -5.56
C THR A 364 -30.22 -14.67 -4.20
N SER A 365 -30.78 -13.91 -3.26
CA SER A 365 -31.11 -14.34 -1.90
C SER A 365 -32.53 -13.92 -1.52
N PRO A 366 -33.58 -14.58 -2.07
CA PRO A 366 -34.97 -14.13 -1.95
C PRO A 366 -35.53 -14.08 -0.52
N GLU A 367 -34.87 -14.72 0.43
CA GLU A 367 -35.24 -14.80 1.85
C GLU A 367 -34.26 -14.05 2.77
N ASN A 368 -33.35 -13.24 2.21
CA ASN A 368 -32.46 -12.43 3.02
C ASN A 368 -33.27 -11.45 3.90
N PRO A 369 -33.25 -11.60 5.24
CA PRO A 369 -34.14 -10.84 6.12
C PRO A 369 -33.81 -9.34 6.11
N ASP A 370 -32.53 -8.97 6.08
CA ASP A 370 -32.10 -7.57 6.06
C ASP A 370 -32.56 -6.88 4.77
N ALA A 371 -32.43 -7.53 3.62
CA ALA A 371 -32.87 -6.98 2.34
C ALA A 371 -34.41 -6.88 2.25
N LEU A 372 -35.14 -7.87 2.77
CA LEU A 372 -36.61 -7.83 2.84
C LEU A 372 -37.12 -6.69 3.73
N ALA A 373 -36.48 -6.49 4.90
CA ALA A 373 -36.80 -5.36 5.77
C ALA A 373 -36.46 -4.03 5.09
N GLY A 374 -35.26 -3.92 4.53
CA GLY A 374 -34.76 -2.73 3.88
C GLY A 374 -35.62 -2.26 2.72
N VAL A 375 -35.98 -3.16 1.79
CA VAL A 375 -36.86 -2.82 0.66
C VAL A 375 -38.27 -2.46 1.15
N GLY A 376 -38.81 -3.18 2.12
CA GLY A 376 -40.14 -2.91 2.67
C GLY A 376 -40.21 -1.53 3.31
N LEU A 377 -39.25 -1.18 4.18
CA LEU A 377 -39.19 0.12 4.83
C LEU A 377 -38.97 1.27 3.82
N SER A 378 -38.12 1.05 2.81
CA SER A 378 -37.86 2.05 1.77
C SER A 378 -39.09 2.28 0.88
N LEU A 379 -39.82 1.22 0.53
CA LEU A 379 -41.10 1.30 -0.20
C LEU A 379 -42.20 1.99 0.62
N VAL A 380 -42.25 1.78 1.94
CA VAL A 380 -43.18 2.53 2.80
C VAL A 380 -42.89 4.02 2.72
N ASN A 381 -41.63 4.42 2.87
CA ASN A 381 -41.23 5.83 2.79
C ASN A 381 -41.61 6.43 1.42
N GLU A 382 -41.15 5.78 0.35
CA GLU A 382 -41.37 6.25 -1.01
C GLU A 382 -42.86 6.28 -1.39
N GLY A 383 -43.63 5.27 -0.97
CA GLY A 383 -45.06 5.18 -1.22
C GLY A 383 -45.86 6.27 -0.52
N TYR A 384 -45.46 6.69 0.69
CA TYR A 384 -46.08 7.85 1.34
C TYR A 384 -45.66 9.16 0.68
N VAL A 385 -44.38 9.32 0.32
CA VAL A 385 -43.87 10.52 -0.36
C VAL A 385 -44.55 10.74 -1.71
N LYS A 386 -44.82 9.66 -2.45
CA LYS A 386 -45.46 9.69 -3.78
C LYS A 386 -46.97 9.50 -3.75
N GLU A 387 -47.57 9.28 -2.58
CA GLU A 387 -48.97 8.88 -2.44
C GLU A 387 -49.34 7.64 -3.29
N ASP A 388 -48.40 6.72 -3.47
CA ASP A 388 -48.55 5.53 -4.32
C ASP A 388 -49.01 4.31 -3.51
N LYS A 389 -50.31 4.03 -3.58
CA LYS A 389 -50.92 2.88 -2.90
C LYS A 389 -50.39 1.52 -3.38
N ALA A 390 -49.95 1.41 -4.63
CA ALA A 390 -49.38 0.17 -5.15
C ALA A 390 -47.99 -0.09 -4.53
N MET A 391 -47.17 0.95 -4.37
CA MET A 391 -45.90 0.85 -3.62
C MET A 391 -46.14 0.47 -2.16
N LEU A 392 -47.12 1.08 -1.50
CA LEU A 392 -47.49 0.71 -0.12
C LEU A 392 -47.95 -0.75 -0.03
N GLN A 393 -48.68 -1.24 -1.04
CA GLN A 393 -49.09 -2.65 -1.12
C GLN A 393 -47.89 -3.59 -1.29
N GLU A 394 -46.94 -3.23 -2.15
CA GLU A 394 -45.70 -3.98 -2.32
C GLU A 394 -44.88 -3.99 -1.02
N ALA A 395 -44.79 -2.84 -0.34
CA ALA A 395 -44.14 -2.70 0.96
C ALA A 395 -44.72 -3.66 2.01
N ALA A 396 -46.04 -3.69 2.15
CA ALA A 396 -46.74 -4.59 3.07
C ALA A 396 -46.42 -6.07 2.80
N ASN A 397 -46.32 -6.45 1.52
CA ASN A 397 -45.99 -7.82 1.12
C ASN A 397 -44.54 -8.19 1.50
N TYR A 398 -43.57 -7.30 1.24
CA TYR A 398 -42.18 -7.52 1.64
C TYR A 398 -41.99 -7.56 3.16
N LEU A 399 -42.61 -6.62 3.89
CA LEU A 399 -42.55 -6.60 5.35
C LEU A 399 -43.18 -7.86 5.95
N GLN A 400 -44.29 -8.35 5.38
CA GLN A 400 -44.90 -9.60 5.84
C GLN A 400 -43.99 -10.80 5.60
N LYS A 401 -43.31 -10.87 4.44
CA LYS A 401 -42.32 -11.91 4.17
C LYS A 401 -41.15 -11.81 5.15
N PHE A 402 -40.61 -10.62 5.39
CA PHE A 402 -39.59 -10.37 6.39
C PHE A 402 -40.00 -10.88 7.78
N VAL A 403 -41.19 -10.51 8.27
CA VAL A 403 -41.69 -10.95 9.59
C VAL A 403 -41.80 -12.48 9.67
N SER A 404 -42.10 -13.16 8.55
CA SER A 404 -42.21 -14.62 8.53
C SER A 404 -40.86 -15.35 8.60
N VAL A 405 -39.78 -14.76 8.07
CA VAL A 405 -38.47 -15.43 7.96
C VAL A 405 -37.44 -14.92 8.98
N ALA A 406 -37.59 -13.69 9.46
CA ALA A 406 -36.61 -13.07 10.36
C ALA A 406 -36.63 -13.71 11.76
N PRO A 407 -35.48 -13.88 12.42
CA PRO A 407 -35.45 -14.33 13.81
C PRO A 407 -36.07 -13.29 14.74
N ASP A 408 -36.62 -13.72 15.87
CA ASP A 408 -37.25 -12.80 16.85
C ASP A 408 -36.29 -11.77 17.43
N THR A 409 -34.98 -12.05 17.37
CA THR A 409 -33.91 -11.14 17.78
C THR A 409 -33.59 -10.06 16.75
N HIS A 410 -34.17 -10.10 15.56
CA HIS A 410 -33.90 -9.15 14.50
C HIS A 410 -34.42 -7.75 14.85
N LYS A 411 -33.56 -6.73 14.78
CA LYS A 411 -33.84 -5.36 15.26
C LYS A 411 -35.09 -4.72 14.65
N TYR A 412 -35.44 -5.06 13.41
CA TYR A 412 -36.59 -4.47 12.69
C TYR A 412 -37.89 -5.28 12.80
N LYS A 413 -37.89 -6.48 13.40
CA LYS A 413 -39.06 -7.39 13.31
C LYS A 413 -40.33 -6.80 13.93
N ALA A 414 -40.21 -6.23 15.14
CA ALA A 414 -41.33 -5.57 15.81
C ALA A 414 -41.84 -4.36 15.02
N ASN A 415 -40.93 -3.47 14.61
CA ASN A 415 -41.29 -2.25 13.86
C ASN A 415 -41.93 -2.57 12.50
N ALA A 416 -41.54 -3.67 11.84
CA ALA A 416 -42.17 -4.10 10.60
C ALA A 416 -43.62 -4.57 10.82
N ALA A 417 -43.90 -5.28 11.90
CA ALA A 417 -45.27 -5.69 12.25
C ALA A 417 -46.17 -4.48 12.58
N GLU A 418 -45.61 -3.49 13.26
CA GLU A 418 -46.28 -2.21 13.51
C GLU A 418 -46.54 -1.45 12.20
N ALA A 419 -45.53 -1.34 11.32
CA ALA A 419 -45.67 -0.69 10.02
C ALA A 419 -46.79 -1.33 9.17
N ILE A 420 -46.90 -2.67 9.17
CA ILE A 420 -48.01 -3.39 8.51
C ILE A 420 -49.37 -2.97 9.11
N THR A 421 -49.46 -2.84 10.43
CA THR A 421 -50.68 -2.40 11.11
C THR A 421 -51.05 -0.96 10.74
N THR A 422 -50.05 -0.07 10.65
CA THR A 422 -50.22 1.32 10.22
C THR A 422 -50.70 1.40 8.77
N LEU A 423 -50.12 0.62 7.85
CA LEU A 423 -50.57 0.56 6.44
C LEU A 423 -52.03 0.11 6.32
N LYS A 424 -52.45 -0.83 7.16
CA LYS A 424 -53.84 -1.30 7.17
C LYS A 424 -54.81 -0.24 7.67
N THR A 425 -54.45 0.46 8.74
CA THR A 425 -55.32 1.44 9.39
C THR A 425 -55.41 2.75 8.61
N LEU A 426 -54.28 3.28 8.15
CA LEU A 426 -54.22 4.60 7.50
C LEU A 426 -54.45 4.53 5.99
N SER A 427 -53.97 3.48 5.33
CA SER A 427 -53.96 3.40 3.85
C SER A 427 -54.90 2.33 3.30
N ASN A 428 -55.59 1.59 4.18
CA ASN A 428 -56.40 0.43 3.83
C ASN A 428 -55.61 -0.55 2.92
N VAL A 429 -54.36 -0.82 3.33
CA VAL A 429 -53.43 -1.74 2.66
C VAL A 429 -53.08 -2.87 3.64
N ALA A 430 -53.37 -4.11 3.26
CA ALA A 430 -53.01 -5.29 4.03
C ALA A 430 -52.12 -6.22 3.20
N PRO A 431 -51.19 -6.99 3.81
CA PRO A 431 -50.39 -7.97 3.09
C PRO A 431 -51.28 -8.95 2.34
N GLN A 432 -50.96 -9.18 1.08
CA GLN A 432 -51.66 -10.15 0.25
C GLN A 432 -51.04 -11.54 0.46
N LYS A 433 -51.88 -12.57 0.48
CA LYS A 433 -51.36 -13.95 0.45
C LYS A 433 -50.56 -14.15 -0.84
N PRO A 434 -49.39 -14.82 -0.80
CA PRO A 434 -48.69 -15.20 -2.02
C PRO A 434 -49.68 -15.93 -2.93
N ALA A 435 -49.82 -15.50 -4.18
CA ALA A 435 -50.57 -16.27 -5.16
C ALA A 435 -49.96 -17.68 -5.21
N ALA A 436 -50.78 -18.71 -5.03
CA ALA A 436 -50.32 -20.08 -5.13
C ALA A 436 -49.65 -20.24 -6.50
N THR A 437 -48.34 -20.50 -6.51
CA THR A 437 -47.61 -20.83 -7.74
C THR A 437 -48.38 -21.94 -8.44
N PRO A 438 -48.82 -21.76 -9.71
CA PRO A 438 -49.51 -22.81 -10.43
C PRO A 438 -48.58 -24.01 -10.45
N LYS A 439 -49.02 -25.12 -9.82
CA LYS A 439 -48.31 -26.39 -9.86
C LYS A 439 -48.03 -26.69 -11.34
N LYS A 440 -46.76 -26.67 -11.76
CA LYS A 440 -46.37 -27.28 -13.03
C LYS A 440 -46.91 -28.71 -12.98
N LYS A 441 -47.86 -29.03 -13.87
CA LYS A 441 -48.35 -30.39 -14.03
C LYS A 441 -47.16 -31.29 -14.39
N PRO A 442 -47.14 -32.53 -13.86
CA PRO A 442 -46.03 -33.47 -14.03
C PRO A 442 -45.72 -33.77 -15.50
#